data_AF-C9Y6V8-F1
#
_entry.id   AF-C9Y6V8-F1
#
_cell.length_a   1.000
_cell.length_b   1.000
_cell.length_c   1.000
_cell.angle_alpha   90.00
_cell.angle_beta   90.00
_cell.angle_gamma   90.00
#
_symmetry.space_group_name_H-M   'P 1'
#
loop_
_entity.id
_entity.type
_entity.pdbx_description
1 polymer ?
#
loop_
_entity_poly.entity_id
_entity_poly.type
_entity_poly.pdbx_seq_one_letter_code
_entity_poly.pdbx_strand_id
1 'polypeptide(L)'
;MRFTTLLAVPALGLGLYLWVGYGIGMGPGSGWMHAKLTLVLLVIGYHHGCSLMLRKLEAGISQHSHVFYRWFNEIPVLLLTAIVILVVVKPF
;
A
#
# COMPACT_ATOMS: atom_id res chain seq x y z
N MET A 1 -12.85 -7.64 2.99
CA MET A 1 -11.51 -7.97 2.43
C MET A 1 -11.54 -8.67 1.08
N ARG A 2 -12.47 -9.59 0.82
CA ARG A 2 -12.44 -10.45 -0.39
C ARG A 2 -12.35 -9.69 -1.73
N PHE A 3 -13.05 -8.56 -1.87
CA PHE A 3 -13.05 -7.77 -3.11
C PHE A 3 -11.70 -7.07 -3.37
N THR A 4 -11.13 -6.43 -2.35
CA THR A 4 -9.86 -5.68 -2.48
C THR A 4 -8.68 -6.62 -2.71
N THR A 5 -8.64 -7.78 -2.06
CA THR A 5 -7.59 -8.79 -2.31
C THR A 5 -7.68 -9.36 -3.73
N LEU A 6 -8.90 -9.54 -4.25
CA LEU A 6 -9.12 -10.08 -5.60
C LEU A 6 -8.63 -9.13 -6.69
N LEU A 7 -8.71 -7.82 -6.46
CA LEU A 7 -8.12 -6.80 -7.34
C LEU A 7 -6.62 -6.57 -7.10
N ALA A 8 -6.15 -6.72 -5.86
CA ALA A 8 -4.74 -6.53 -5.51
C ALA A 8 -3.83 -7.60 -6.12
N VAL A 9 -4.27 -8.86 -6.15
CA VAL A 9 -3.49 -9.98 -6.70
C VAL A 9 -3.08 -9.77 -8.16
N PRO A 10 -3.99 -9.51 -9.12
CA PRO A 10 -3.61 -9.26 -10.51
C PRO A 10 -2.83 -7.95 -10.65
N ALA A 11 -3.15 -6.90 -9.86
CA ALA A 11 -2.40 -5.64 -9.91
C ALA A 11 -0.94 -5.80 -9.49
N LEU A 12 -0.67 -6.55 -8.41
CA LEU A 12 0.69 -6.87 -7.96
C LEU A 12 1.40 -7.82 -8.93
N GLY A 13 0.71 -8.85 -9.42
CA GLY A 13 1.28 -9.81 -10.39
C GLY A 13 1.70 -9.13 -11.70
N LEU A 14 0.83 -8.32 -12.29
CA LEU A 14 1.14 -7.56 -13.50
C LEU A 14 2.21 -6.49 -13.23
N GLY A 15 2.15 -5.81 -12.09
CA GLY A 15 3.17 -4.83 -11.69
C GLY A 15 4.56 -5.45 -11.54
N LEU A 16 4.65 -6.62 -10.92
CA LEU A 16 5.90 -7.37 -10.75
C LEU A 16 6.43 -7.89 -12.10
N TYR A 17 5.53 -8.39 -12.97
CA TYR A 17 5.87 -8.83 -14.31
C TYR A 17 6.43 -7.70 -15.17
N LEU A 18 5.82 -6.51 -15.12
CA LEU A 18 6.33 -5.32 -15.83
C LEU A 18 7.67 -4.84 -15.26
N TRP A 19 7.87 -4.95 -13.95
CA TRP A 19 9.13 -4.56 -13.31
C TRP A 19 10.28 -5.51 -13.65
N VAL A 20 10.10 -6.82 -13.48
CA VAL A 20 11.15 -7.85 -13.65
C VAL A 20 11.26 -8.33 -15.10
N GLY A 21 10.12 -8.57 -15.76
CA GLY A 21 10.09 -9.12 -17.12
C GLY A 21 10.41 -8.09 -18.20
N TYR A 22 10.01 -6.83 -18.01
CA TYR A 22 10.25 -5.75 -18.98
C TYR A 22 11.39 -4.81 -18.55
N GLY A 23 11.91 -4.94 -17.33
CA GLY A 23 13.03 -4.15 -16.82
C GLY A 23 12.72 -2.67 -16.58
N ILE A 24 11.44 -2.29 -16.47
CA ILE A 24 11.02 -0.90 -16.26
C ILE A 24 11.61 -0.42 -14.94
N GLY A 25 12.46 0.61 -14.98
CA GLY A 25 13.08 1.14 -13.77
C GLY A 25 14.25 0.29 -13.22
N MET A 26 14.97 -0.46 -14.06
CA MET A 26 16.28 -1.04 -13.71
C MET A 26 17.49 -0.27 -14.28
N GLY A 27 17.25 0.84 -15.01
CA GLY A 27 18.31 1.69 -15.55
C GLY A 27 18.93 2.67 -14.51
N PRO A 28 20.08 3.29 -14.83
CA PRO A 28 20.67 4.35 -14.01
C PRO A 28 19.68 5.53 -13.87
N GLY A 29 19.47 6.04 -12.65
CA GLY A 29 18.47 7.08 -12.36
C GLY A 29 17.11 6.56 -11.86
N SER A 30 16.97 5.27 -11.56
CA SER A 30 15.69 4.69 -11.11
C SER A 30 15.33 4.91 -9.63
N GLY A 31 15.65 6.07 -9.06
CA GLY A 31 15.22 6.42 -7.70
C GLY A 31 13.70 6.39 -7.55
N TRP A 32 12.99 6.75 -8.64
CA TRP A 32 11.54 6.79 -8.68
C TRP A 32 10.85 5.44 -8.55
N MET A 33 11.47 4.38 -9.10
CA MET A 33 10.91 3.04 -9.00
C MET A 33 11.01 2.52 -7.57
N HIS A 34 12.14 2.77 -6.90
CA HIS A 34 12.35 2.36 -5.51
C HIS A 34 11.37 3.07 -4.57
N ALA A 35 11.17 4.38 -4.74
CA ALA A 35 10.20 5.13 -3.94
C ALA A 35 8.76 4.64 -4.17
N LYS A 36 8.39 4.34 -5.43
CA LYS A 36 7.08 3.80 -5.77
C LYS A 36 6.86 2.42 -5.13
N LEU A 37 7.85 1.53 -5.18
CA LEU A 37 7.77 0.20 -4.58
C LEU A 37 7.65 0.27 -3.05
N THR A 38 8.37 1.17 -2.39
CA THR A 38 8.23 1.39 -0.95
C THR A 38 6.80 1.80 -0.58
N LEU A 39 6.17 2.68 -1.36
CA LEU A 39 4.77 3.07 -1.12
C LEU A 39 3.80 1.90 -1.37
N VAL A 40 4.03 1.08 -2.39
CA VAL A 40 3.23 -0.14 -2.63
C VAL A 40 3.34 -1.09 -1.43
N LEU A 41 4.54 -1.30 -0.89
CA LEU A 41 4.75 -2.12 0.30
C LEU A 41 4.01 -1.57 1.53
N LEU A 42 4.03 -0.25 1.74
CA LEU A 42 3.28 0.39 2.83
C LEU A 42 1.76 0.19 2.68
N VAL A 43 1.24 0.31 1.45
CA VAL A 43 -0.19 0.07 1.17
C VAL A 43 -0.57 -1.40 1.43
N ILE A 44 0.28 -2.35 1.05
CA ILE A 44 0.08 -3.78 1.35
C ILE A 44 0.08 -4.02 2.86
N GLY A 45 1.04 -3.43 3.58
CA GLY A 45 1.13 -3.51 5.04
C GLY A 45 -0.12 -2.95 5.72
N TYR A 46 -0.62 -1.80 5.25
CA TYR A 46 -1.86 -1.22 5.73
C TYR A 46 -3.05 -2.16 5.49
N HIS A 47 -3.18 -2.73 4.29
CA HIS A 47 -4.25 -3.67 3.96
C HIS A 47 -4.24 -4.90 4.87
N HIS A 48 -3.06 -5.43 5.16
CA HIS A 48 -2.91 -6.54 6.11
C HIS A 48 -3.31 -6.14 7.54
N GLY A 49 -2.89 -4.95 7.98
CA GLY A 49 -3.29 -4.36 9.26
C GLY A 49 -4.81 -4.25 9.41
N CYS A 50 -5.50 -3.77 8.36
CA CYS A 50 -6.97 -3.75 8.34
C CYS A 50 -7.57 -5.15 8.50
N SER A 51 -6.97 -6.16 7.87
CA SER A 51 -7.49 -7.53 7.95
C SER A 51 -7.33 -8.13 9.33
N LEU A 52 -6.18 -7.88 9.99
CA LEU A 52 -5.95 -8.31 11.37
C LEU A 52 -6.93 -7.62 12.32
N MET A 53 -7.16 -6.33 12.13
CA MET A 53 -8.06 -5.56 12.99
C MET A 53 -9.52 -5.97 12.82
N LEU A 54 -9.95 -6.26 11.58
CA LEU A 54 -11.27 -6.83 11.31
C LEU A 54 -11.44 -8.18 12.02
N ARG A 55 -10.45 -9.08 11.93
CA ARG A 55 -10.49 -10.38 12.62
C ARG A 55 -10.55 -10.26 14.14
N LYS A 56 -9.82 -9.30 14.73
CA LYS A 56 -9.86 -9.01 16.17
C LYS A 56 -11.22 -8.44 16.61
N LEU A 57 -11.85 -7.63 15.76
CA LEU A 57 -13.18 -7.08 16.01
C LEU A 57 -14.25 -8.18 15.92
N GLU A 58 -14.19 -9.03 14.90
CA GLU A 58 -15.07 -10.20 14.72
C GLU A 58 -14.96 -11.18 15.90
N ALA A 59 -13.76 -11.36 16.45
CA ALA A 59 -13.53 -12.19 17.63
C ALA A 59 -13.90 -11.51 18.97
N GLY A 60 -14.39 -10.26 18.96
CA GLY A 60 -14.81 -9.53 20.16
C GLY A 60 -13.67 -9.14 21.11
N ILE A 61 -12.41 -9.35 20.71
CA ILE A 61 -11.20 -9.10 21.52
C ILE A 61 -10.54 -7.76 21.20
N SER A 62 -11.20 -6.90 20.42
CA SER A 62 -10.61 -5.61 20.10
C SER A 62 -10.52 -4.73 21.34
N GLN A 63 -9.28 -4.35 21.71
CA GLN A 63 -8.98 -3.51 22.86
C GLN A 63 -8.60 -2.08 22.48
N HIS A 64 -8.79 -1.71 21.21
CA HIS A 64 -8.42 -0.39 20.72
C HIS A 64 -9.57 0.62 20.90
N SER A 65 -9.23 1.84 21.31
CA SER A 65 -10.19 2.92 21.47
C SER A 65 -10.65 3.49 20.12
N HIS A 66 -11.81 4.15 20.09
CA HIS A 66 -12.32 4.84 18.90
C HIS A 66 -11.30 5.84 18.30
N VAL A 67 -10.47 6.48 19.14
CA VAL A 67 -9.43 7.42 18.68
C VAL A 67 -8.34 6.72 17.87
N PHE A 68 -7.95 5.50 18.26
CA PHE A 68 -7.00 4.69 17.49
C PHE A 68 -7.55 4.41 16.08
N TYR A 69 -8.81 4.00 15.99
CA TYR A 69 -9.46 3.74 14.70
C TYR A 69 -9.57 4.98 13.81
N ARG A 70 -9.78 6.16 14.39
CA ARG A 70 -9.76 7.43 13.63
C ARG A 70 -8.39 7.67 13.01
N TRP A 71 -7.33 7.64 13.82
CA TRP A 71 -5.97 7.83 13.32
C TRP A 71 -5.57 6.77 12.30
N PHE A 72 -5.96 5.52 12.52
CA PHE A 72 -5.70 4.44 11.57
C PHE A 72 -6.41 4.66 10.22
N ASN A 73 -7.60 5.25 10.22
CA ASN A 73 -8.33 5.60 8.99
C ASN A 73 -7.76 6.83 8.27
N GLU A 74 -6.90 7.63 8.90
CA GLU A 74 -6.19 8.74 8.24
C GLU A 74 -4.94 8.28 7.48
N ILE A 75 -4.38 7.11 7.83
CA ILE A 75 -3.18 6.54 7.17
C ILE A 75 -3.34 6.43 5.64
N PRO A 76 -4.48 5.94 5.09
CA PRO A 76 -4.73 5.94 3.65
C PRO A 76 -4.63 7.31 2.99
N VAL A 77 -5.10 8.36 3.67
CA VAL A 77 -5.07 9.74 3.14
C VAL A 77 -3.64 10.24 3.08
N LEU A 78 -2.84 9.98 4.12
CA LEU A 78 -1.42 10.30 4.14
C LEU A 78 -0.65 9.56 3.04
N LEU A 79 -0.92 8.26 2.87
CA LEU A 79 -0.32 7.44 1.81
C LEU A 79 -0.71 7.96 0.42
N LEU A 80 -1.99 8.26 0.19
CA LEU A 80 -2.46 8.83 -1.08
C LEU A 80 -1.74 10.15 -1.38
N THR A 81 -1.64 11.04 -0.38
CA THR A 81 -0.97 12.34 -0.52
C THR A 81 0.51 12.15 -0.89
N ALA A 82 1.23 11.27 -0.18
CA ALA A 82 2.62 10.96 -0.48
C ALA A 82 2.79 10.37 -1.89
N ILE A 83 1.89 9.47 -2.31
CA ILE A 83 1.90 8.86 -3.65
C ILE A 83 1.68 9.92 -4.73
N VAL A 84 0.72 10.84 -4.55
CA VAL A 84 0.44 11.92 -5.50
C VAL A 84 1.66 12.83 -5.62
N ILE A 85 2.24 13.27 -4.50
CA ILE A 85 3.46 14.10 -4.50
C ILE A 85 4.59 13.37 -5.23
N LEU A 86 4.82 12.09 -4.93
CA LEU A 86 5.84 11.29 -5.59
C LEU A 86 5.66 11.24 -7.11
N VAL A 87 4.44 10.99 -7.58
CA VAL A 87 4.13 10.81 -9.00
C VAL A 87 4.13 12.14 -9.77
N VAL A 88 3.76 13.24 -9.12
CA VAL A 88 3.72 14.58 -9.72
C VAL A 88 5.10 15.22 -9.75
N VAL A 89 5.77 15.25 -8.59
CA VAL A 89 7.06 15.93 -8.45
C VAL A 89 8.19 15.13 -9.09
N LYS A 90 8.08 13.79 -9.12
CA LYS A 90 9.12 12.87 -9.62
C LYS A 90 10.53 13.35 -9.25
N PRO A 91 10.86 13.40 -7.95
CA PRO A 91 12.08 14.05 -7.47
C PRO A 91 13.39 13.34 -7.87
N PHE A 92 13.33 12.33 -8.73
CA PHE A 92 14.41 11.46 -9.19
C PHE A 92 14.03 10.80 -10.52
#